data_AF-A0A7X7KY86-F1
#
_entry.id   AF-A0A7X7KY86-F1
#
_cell.length_a   1.000
_cell.length_b   1.000
_cell.length_c   1.000
_cell.angle_alpha   90.00
_cell.angle_beta   90.00
_cell.angle_gamma   90.00
#
_symmetry.space_group_name_H-M   'P 1'
#
loop_
_entity.id
_entity.type
_entity.pdbx_description
1 polymer ?
#
loop_
_entity_poly.entity_id
_entity_poly.type
_entity_poly.pdbx_seq_one_letter_code
_entity_poly.pdbx_strand_id
1 'polypeptide(L)'
;MSLHIHHLTGCAPAPLAHYLKALGILRLVAEQKDPSARLWWQDEHAVLATTLDKENLQRFFLKEYAPSPVLGPWAARSGFFSGSSERSAREALLSLEQCSDSRFSVIVNCIDACRKVLNRHGISEKAADETKTDLLFWCRNELPRDMTPWFDACFVLESYLEKTEKRRSFPAIFGSGGNEGSGSYVSNFAQAIDRALVKHSCV
;
A
#
# COMPACT_ATOMS: atom_id res chain seq x y z
N MET A 1 2.03 7.40 -31.38
CA MET A 1 2.33 8.03 -30.07
C MET A 1 3.85 8.15 -29.96
N SER A 2 4.37 9.30 -29.53
CA SER A 2 5.82 9.45 -29.29
C SER A 2 6.18 8.77 -27.98
N LEU A 3 7.32 8.09 -27.95
CA LEU A 3 7.87 7.50 -26.73
C LEU A 3 8.87 8.48 -26.11
N HIS A 4 8.71 8.76 -24.83
CA HIS A 4 9.59 9.62 -24.05
C HIS A 4 10.43 8.77 -23.09
N ILE A 5 11.70 9.12 -22.95
CA ILE A 5 12.67 8.43 -22.09
C ILE A 5 12.96 9.31 -20.86
N HIS A 6 12.76 8.75 -19.67
CA HIS A 6 12.97 9.42 -18.39
C HIS A 6 14.05 8.72 -17.58
N HIS A 7 15.07 9.47 -17.16
CA HIS A 7 16.15 8.98 -16.31
C HIS A 7 15.81 9.24 -14.84
N LEU A 8 15.57 8.16 -14.08
CA LEU A 8 15.17 8.20 -12.67
C LEU A 8 16.39 7.99 -11.77
N THR A 9 17.27 9.00 -11.68
CA THR A 9 18.57 8.95 -10.98
C THR A 9 18.49 8.63 -9.49
N GLY A 10 17.31 8.76 -8.87
CA GLY A 10 17.04 8.34 -7.50
C GLY A 10 16.50 6.91 -7.35
N CYS A 11 16.67 6.04 -8.37
CA CYS A 11 16.18 4.65 -8.41
C CYS A 11 17.24 3.69 -8.98
N ALA A 12 18.38 3.58 -8.31
CA ALA A 12 19.44 2.61 -8.62
C ALA A 12 18.97 1.14 -8.43
N PRO A 13 19.65 0.14 -9.03
CA PRO A 13 19.30 -1.27 -8.84
C PRO A 13 19.57 -1.76 -7.41
N ALA A 14 20.43 -1.06 -6.66
CA ALA A 14 20.68 -1.28 -5.24
C ALA A 14 20.71 0.05 -4.47
N PRO A 15 20.33 0.08 -3.17
CA PRO A 15 19.75 -1.02 -2.37
C PRO A 15 18.31 -1.39 -2.79
N LEU A 16 17.77 -2.45 -2.20
CA LEU A 16 16.43 -2.99 -2.52
C LEU A 16 15.32 -1.92 -2.52
N ALA A 17 15.38 -0.94 -1.62
CA ALA A 17 14.40 0.16 -1.57
C ALA A 17 14.38 1.00 -2.86
N HIS A 18 15.54 1.24 -3.49
CA HIS A 18 15.61 1.95 -4.77
C HIS A 18 15.03 1.12 -5.91
N TYR A 19 15.32 -0.18 -5.90
CA TYR A 19 14.76 -1.13 -6.86
C TYR A 19 13.23 -1.18 -6.79
N LEU A 20 12.67 -1.34 -5.58
CA LEU A 20 11.22 -1.37 -5.36
C LEU A 20 10.55 -0.03 -5.68
N LYS A 21 11.23 1.10 -5.46
CA LYS A 21 10.75 2.42 -5.87
C LYS A 21 10.60 2.52 -7.40
N ALA A 22 11.59 2.07 -8.16
CA ALA A 22 11.50 2.02 -9.63
C ALA A 22 10.34 1.13 -10.10
N LEU A 23 10.21 -0.07 -9.54
CA LEU A 23 9.09 -0.96 -9.86
C LEU A 23 7.73 -0.36 -9.49
N GLY A 24 7.64 0.35 -8.36
CA GLY A 24 6.45 1.09 -7.96
C GLY A 24 6.08 2.16 -9.00
N ILE A 25 7.07 2.92 -9.51
CA ILE A 25 6.84 3.91 -10.58
C ILE A 25 6.33 3.22 -11.85
N LEU A 26 6.99 2.15 -12.31
CA LEU A 26 6.54 1.40 -13.50
C LEU A 26 5.11 0.91 -13.32
N ARG A 27 4.81 0.25 -12.20
CA ARG A 27 3.47 -0.28 -11.91
C ARG A 27 2.41 0.81 -11.99
N LEU A 28 2.63 1.93 -11.32
CA LEU A 28 1.65 3.03 -11.27
C LEU A 28 1.42 3.66 -12.65
N VAL A 29 2.49 3.91 -13.40
CA VAL A 29 2.38 4.45 -14.77
C VAL A 29 1.68 3.44 -15.69
N ALA A 30 2.08 2.17 -15.62
CA ALA A 30 1.54 1.11 -16.47
C ALA A 30 0.05 0.85 -16.21
N GLU A 31 -0.36 0.80 -14.95
CA GLU A 31 -1.74 0.49 -14.56
C GLU A 31 -2.68 1.69 -14.77
N GLN A 32 -2.22 2.93 -14.60
CA GLN A 32 -3.11 4.10 -14.53
C GLN A 32 -3.02 5.05 -15.73
N LYS A 33 -1.99 4.96 -16.57
CA LYS A 33 -1.78 5.89 -17.69
C LYS A 33 -1.34 5.26 -18.99
N ASP A 34 -0.36 4.36 -18.94
CA ASP A 34 0.28 3.82 -20.14
C ASP A 34 0.63 2.33 -20.00
N PRO A 35 -0.28 1.42 -20.40
CA PRO A 35 -0.03 -0.03 -20.35
C PRO A 35 1.19 -0.50 -21.16
N SER A 36 1.70 0.35 -22.07
CA SER A 36 2.89 0.06 -22.87
C SER A 36 4.19 0.53 -22.22
N ALA A 37 4.13 1.16 -21.04
CA ALA A 37 5.31 1.62 -20.34
C ALA A 37 6.30 0.47 -20.05
N ARG A 38 7.60 0.76 -20.16
CA ARG A 38 8.69 -0.19 -19.91
C ARG A 38 9.73 0.47 -19.01
N LEU A 39 10.36 -0.33 -18.17
CA LEU A 39 11.45 0.12 -17.32
C LEU A 39 12.61 -0.87 -17.40
N TRP A 40 13.83 -0.33 -17.49
CA TRP A 40 15.08 -1.08 -17.36
C TRP A 40 16.06 -0.26 -16.52
N TRP A 41 17.18 -0.88 -16.14
CA TRP A 41 18.29 -0.17 -15.50
C TRP A 41 19.43 0.01 -16.48
N GLN A 42 20.05 1.19 -16.45
CA GLN A 42 21.22 1.56 -17.23
C GLN A 42 22.03 2.54 -16.38
N ASP A 43 23.35 2.37 -16.33
CA ASP A 43 24.28 3.29 -15.63
C ASP A 43 23.80 3.68 -14.21
N GLU A 44 23.50 2.69 -13.37
CA GLU A 44 23.07 2.84 -11.96
C GLU A 44 21.77 3.63 -11.73
N HIS A 45 20.89 3.72 -12.72
CA HIS A 45 19.56 4.29 -12.54
C HIS A 45 18.49 3.59 -13.38
N ALA A 46 17.24 3.69 -12.94
CA ALA A 46 16.12 3.22 -13.73
C ALA A 46 15.82 4.20 -14.88
N VAL A 47 15.55 3.65 -16.05
CA VAL A 47 15.11 4.37 -17.25
C VAL A 47 13.69 3.93 -17.55
N LEU A 48 12.76 4.89 -17.55
CA LEU A 48 11.35 4.68 -17.86
C LEU A 48 11.06 5.17 -19.27
N ALA A 49 10.52 4.28 -20.12
CA ALA A 49 9.96 4.63 -21.41
C ALA A 49 8.43 4.63 -21.34
N THR A 50 7.82 5.74 -21.74
CA THR A 50 6.36 5.90 -21.71
C THR A 50 5.91 6.98 -22.70
N THR A 51 4.63 6.98 -23.06
CA THR A 51 3.98 8.01 -23.87
C THR A 51 3.79 9.35 -23.15
N LEU A 52 4.00 9.41 -21.83
CA LEU A 52 3.95 10.65 -21.06
C LEU A 52 5.27 11.41 -21.19
N ASP A 53 5.22 12.67 -21.64
CA ASP A 53 6.33 13.59 -21.47
C ASP A 53 6.55 13.97 -19.99
N LYS A 54 7.53 14.83 -19.73
CA LYS A 54 7.94 15.19 -18.36
C LYS A 54 6.81 15.88 -17.61
N GLU A 55 6.15 16.83 -18.24
CA GLU A 55 5.08 17.64 -17.68
C GLU A 55 3.86 16.77 -17.34
N ASN A 56 3.46 15.87 -18.25
CA ASN A 56 2.36 14.94 -18.02
C ASN A 56 2.70 13.89 -16.96
N LEU A 57 3.94 13.41 -16.89
CA LEU A 57 4.38 12.47 -15.85
C LEU A 57 4.35 13.12 -14.46
N GLN A 58 4.77 14.39 -14.34
CA GLN A 58 4.67 15.15 -13.11
C GLN A 58 3.21 15.41 -12.71
N ARG A 59 2.37 15.83 -13.68
CA ARG A 59 0.94 16.05 -13.45
C ARG A 59 0.26 14.76 -12.97
N PHE A 60 0.60 13.62 -13.55
CA PHE A 60 0.11 12.32 -13.12
C PHE A 60 0.38 12.11 -11.62
N PHE A 61 1.64 12.10 -11.18
CA PHE A 61 1.96 11.83 -9.77
C PHE A 61 1.41 12.87 -8.79
N LEU A 62 1.36 14.14 -9.18
CA LEU A 62 0.93 15.22 -8.29
C LEU A 62 -0.59 15.32 -8.19
N LYS A 63 -1.32 15.11 -9.29
CA LYS A 63 -2.74 15.46 -9.41
C LYS A 63 -3.66 14.29 -9.72
N GLU A 64 -3.20 13.27 -10.44
CA GLU A 64 -4.09 12.23 -10.99
C GLU A 64 -3.87 10.86 -10.36
N TYR A 65 -2.70 10.61 -9.77
CA TYR A 65 -2.34 9.34 -9.15
C TYR A 65 -3.36 8.95 -8.07
N ALA A 66 -3.99 7.79 -8.27
CA ALA A 66 -4.89 7.16 -7.32
C ALA A 66 -4.10 6.16 -6.47
N PRO A 67 -3.94 6.37 -5.14
CA PRO A 67 -3.15 5.48 -4.32
C PRO A 67 -3.74 4.08 -4.18
N SER A 68 -2.88 3.06 -4.26
CA SER A 68 -3.27 1.68 -3.96
C SER A 68 -3.65 1.52 -2.48
N PRO A 69 -4.64 0.70 -2.12
CA PRO A 69 -5.09 0.56 -0.74
C PRO A 69 -4.17 -0.36 0.08
N VAL A 70 -2.95 0.12 0.36
CA VAL A 70 -1.96 -0.56 1.23
C VAL A 70 -2.35 -0.32 2.69
N LEU A 71 -3.30 -1.12 3.17
CA LEU A 71 -3.86 -1.06 4.52
C LEU A 71 -3.69 -2.42 5.21
N GLY A 72 -3.63 -2.43 6.54
CA GLY A 72 -3.43 -3.66 7.30
C GLY A 72 -4.18 -3.62 8.61
N PRO A 73 -5.49 -3.90 8.64
CA PRO A 73 -6.27 -3.94 9.89
C PRO A 73 -5.77 -4.99 10.89
N TRP A 74 -4.92 -5.94 10.46
CA TRP A 74 -4.24 -6.92 11.33
C TRP A 74 -2.89 -6.43 11.88
N ALA A 75 -2.35 -5.33 11.34
CA ALA A 75 -1.03 -4.85 11.66
C ALA A 75 -1.05 -3.91 12.87
N ALA A 76 -0.01 -4.01 13.70
CA ALA A 76 0.25 -3.00 14.72
C ALA A 76 0.62 -1.68 14.05
N ARG A 77 0.19 -0.55 14.64
CA ARG A 77 0.45 0.80 14.11
C ARG A 77 -0.20 1.05 12.74
N SER A 78 -1.27 0.34 12.43
CA SER A 78 -2.01 0.50 11.18
C SER A 78 -2.90 1.73 11.16
N GLY A 79 -3.21 2.29 12.34
CA GLY A 79 -4.07 3.47 12.48
C GLY A 79 -5.53 3.11 12.78
N PHE A 80 -5.86 1.81 12.82
CA PHE A 80 -7.21 1.34 13.12
C PHE A 80 -7.49 1.20 14.63
N PHE A 81 -6.46 1.22 15.48
CA PHE A 81 -6.62 1.04 16.93
C PHE A 81 -6.33 2.33 17.71
N SER A 82 -6.76 2.38 18.97
CA SER A 82 -6.67 3.57 19.83
C SER A 82 -5.27 3.82 20.43
N GLY A 83 -4.36 2.84 20.34
CA GLY A 83 -3.01 2.89 20.93
C GLY A 83 -2.18 4.13 20.54
N SER A 84 -1.37 4.61 21.48
CA SER A 84 -0.56 5.83 21.30
C SER A 84 0.45 5.71 20.15
N SER A 85 1.00 4.52 19.92
CA SER A 85 1.93 4.26 18.82
C SER A 85 1.29 4.30 17.43
N GLU A 86 -0.04 4.43 17.33
CA GLU A 86 -0.78 4.47 16.05
C GLU A 86 -1.23 5.87 15.67
N ARG A 87 -1.01 6.88 16.54
CA ARG A 87 -1.57 8.23 16.39
C ARG A 87 -1.35 8.80 15.00
N SER A 88 -0.11 8.80 14.50
CA SER A 88 0.22 9.38 13.20
C SER A 88 -0.40 8.62 12.03
N ALA A 89 -0.50 7.29 12.11
CA ALA A 89 -1.20 6.51 11.09
C ALA A 89 -2.70 6.81 11.11
N ARG A 90 -3.31 6.87 12.30
CA ARG A 90 -4.72 7.21 12.47
C ARG A 90 -5.06 8.61 11.95
N GLU A 91 -4.23 9.59 12.27
CA GLU A 91 -4.35 10.95 11.73
C GLU A 91 -4.30 10.95 10.20
N ALA A 92 -3.35 10.22 9.60
CA ALA A 92 -3.26 10.11 8.14
C ALA A 92 -4.48 9.44 7.51
N LEU A 93 -5.03 8.38 8.12
CA LEU A 93 -6.28 7.77 7.66
C LEU A 93 -7.47 8.74 7.74
N LEU A 94 -7.58 9.51 8.82
CA LEU A 94 -8.63 10.51 8.98
C LEU A 94 -8.50 11.64 7.94
N SER A 95 -7.28 12.10 7.66
CA SER A 95 -7.04 13.12 6.62
C SER A 95 -7.41 12.62 5.23
N LEU A 96 -7.15 11.34 4.93
CA LEU A 96 -7.61 10.71 3.67
C LEU A 96 -9.13 10.71 3.57
N GLU A 97 -9.84 10.31 4.63
CA GLU A 97 -11.30 10.25 4.67
C GLU A 97 -11.97 11.63 4.56
N GLN A 98 -11.31 12.67 5.06
CA GLN A 98 -11.81 14.04 5.00
C GLN A 98 -11.53 14.73 3.65
N CYS A 99 -10.63 14.18 2.84
CA CYS A 99 -10.26 14.77 1.56
C CYS A 99 -11.28 14.41 0.48
N SER A 100 -11.82 15.43 -0.20
CA SER A 100 -12.87 15.28 -1.22
C SER A 100 -12.35 14.94 -2.62
N ASP A 101 -11.03 14.86 -2.79
CA ASP A 101 -10.39 14.53 -4.06
C ASP A 101 -10.68 13.07 -4.45
N SER A 102 -11.30 12.88 -5.60
CA SER A 102 -11.82 11.58 -6.06
C SER A 102 -10.74 10.52 -6.25
N ARG A 103 -9.47 10.91 -6.41
CA ARG A 103 -8.34 9.97 -6.50
C ARG A 103 -8.15 9.13 -5.24
N PHE A 104 -8.68 9.57 -4.08
CA PHE A 104 -8.62 8.82 -2.83
C PHE A 104 -9.84 7.94 -2.58
N SER A 105 -10.86 7.97 -3.45
CA SER A 105 -12.12 7.24 -3.25
C SER A 105 -11.92 5.74 -2.99
N VAL A 106 -11.04 5.07 -3.75
CA VAL A 106 -10.75 3.64 -3.60
C VAL A 106 -10.16 3.34 -2.22
N ILE A 107 -9.13 4.10 -1.80
CA ILE A 107 -8.49 3.88 -0.49
C ILE A 107 -9.44 4.23 0.66
N VAL A 108 -10.27 5.27 0.54
CA VAL A 108 -11.29 5.64 1.53
C VAL A 108 -12.34 4.54 1.69
N ASN A 109 -12.85 3.99 0.58
CA ASN A 109 -13.79 2.85 0.61
C ASN A 109 -13.15 1.62 1.30
N CYS A 110 -11.86 1.38 1.07
CA CYS A 110 -11.13 0.30 1.72
C CYS A 110 -10.91 0.54 3.22
N ILE A 111 -10.69 1.78 3.66
CA ILE A 111 -10.60 2.16 5.08
C ILE A 111 -11.93 1.86 5.79
N ASP A 112 -13.05 2.28 5.21
CA ASP A 112 -14.38 2.00 5.74
C ASP A 112 -14.67 0.49 5.82
N ALA A 113 -14.33 -0.27 4.76
CA ALA A 113 -14.46 -1.72 4.76
C ALA A 113 -13.62 -2.39 5.86
N CYS A 114 -12.38 -1.94 6.08
CA CYS A 114 -11.53 -2.41 7.18
C CYS A 114 -12.20 -2.19 8.54
N ARG A 115 -12.76 -1.00 8.78
CA ARG A 115 -13.48 -0.70 10.03
C ARG A 115 -14.72 -1.57 10.20
N LYS A 116 -15.47 -1.82 9.13
CA LYS A 116 -16.65 -2.71 9.15
C LYS A 116 -16.28 -4.15 9.51
N VAL A 117 -15.19 -4.69 8.95
CA VAL A 117 -14.70 -6.03 9.29
C VAL A 117 -14.26 -6.11 10.76
N LEU A 118 -13.48 -5.13 11.23
CA LEU A 118 -13.05 -5.08 12.63
C LEU A 118 -14.24 -5.03 13.59
N ASN A 119 -15.23 -4.16 13.32
CA ASN A 119 -16.44 -4.03 14.13
C ASN A 119 -17.28 -5.31 14.12
N ARG A 120 -17.47 -5.94 12.94
CA ARG A 120 -18.27 -7.16 12.78
C ARG A 120 -17.74 -8.31 13.64
N HIS A 121 -16.41 -8.42 13.73
CA HIS A 121 -15.74 -9.48 14.48
C HIS A 121 -15.28 -9.05 15.88
N GLY A 122 -15.72 -7.88 16.36
CA GLY A 122 -15.44 -7.41 17.71
C GLY A 122 -13.97 -7.09 18.00
N ILE A 123 -13.17 -6.76 16.99
CA ILE A 123 -11.74 -6.47 17.13
C ILE A 123 -11.54 -4.97 17.35
N SER A 124 -11.33 -4.57 18.60
CA SER A 124 -11.12 -3.17 19.02
C SER A 124 -9.65 -2.82 19.31
N GLU A 125 -8.79 -3.82 19.39
CA GLU A 125 -7.36 -3.69 19.65
C GLU A 125 -6.55 -4.67 18.79
N LYS A 126 -5.23 -4.56 18.88
CA LYS A 126 -4.31 -5.44 18.14
C LYS A 126 -4.62 -6.91 18.46
N ALA A 127 -5.03 -7.66 17.45
CA ALA A 127 -5.32 -9.08 17.57
C ALA A 127 -4.12 -9.88 18.11
N ALA A 128 -4.38 -10.74 19.09
CA ALA A 128 -3.43 -11.75 19.56
C ALA A 128 -3.08 -12.75 18.45
N ASP A 129 -2.04 -13.58 18.63
CA ASP A 129 -1.50 -14.44 17.55
C ASP A 129 -2.57 -15.38 16.96
N GLU A 130 -3.44 -15.97 17.78
CA GLU A 130 -4.52 -16.86 17.35
C GLU A 130 -5.60 -16.09 16.56
N THR A 131 -6.17 -15.04 17.17
CA THR A 131 -7.20 -14.18 16.56
C THR A 131 -6.70 -13.48 15.30
N LYS A 132 -5.39 -13.21 15.19
CA LYS A 132 -4.80 -12.63 13.99
C LYS A 132 -4.98 -13.55 12.77
N THR A 133 -5.02 -14.88 12.95
CA THR A 133 -5.20 -15.80 11.82
C THR A 133 -6.59 -15.61 11.25
N ASP A 134 -7.59 -15.65 12.13
CA ASP A 134 -8.99 -15.48 11.74
C ASP A 134 -9.22 -14.10 11.12
N LEU A 135 -8.59 -13.05 11.67
CA LEU A 135 -8.63 -11.71 11.09
C LEU A 135 -8.06 -11.67 9.67
N LEU A 136 -6.96 -12.37 9.38
CA LEU A 136 -6.44 -12.45 8.01
C LEU A 136 -7.40 -13.19 7.08
N PHE A 137 -8.05 -14.25 7.56
CA PHE A 137 -9.09 -14.95 6.79
C PHE A 137 -10.29 -14.04 6.52
N TRP A 138 -10.82 -13.33 7.52
CA TRP A 138 -11.92 -12.37 7.34
C TRP A 138 -11.52 -11.25 6.39
N CYS A 139 -10.31 -10.72 6.51
CA CYS A 139 -9.78 -9.72 5.58
C CYS A 139 -9.78 -10.25 4.14
N ARG A 140 -9.30 -11.48 3.91
CA ARG A 140 -9.26 -12.08 2.57
C ARG A 140 -10.66 -12.34 2.00
N ASN A 141 -11.64 -12.66 2.84
CA ASN A 141 -13.00 -13.02 2.43
C ASN A 141 -13.93 -11.81 2.25
N GLU A 142 -13.75 -10.76 3.06
CA GLU A 142 -14.73 -9.67 3.20
C GLU A 142 -14.26 -8.32 2.66
N LEU A 143 -12.94 -8.09 2.56
CA LEU A 143 -12.44 -6.79 2.09
C LEU A 143 -12.50 -6.65 0.56
N PRO A 144 -12.57 -5.42 0.04
CA PRO A 144 -12.62 -5.16 -1.39
C PRO A 144 -11.49 -5.82 -2.18
N ARG A 145 -11.78 -6.23 -3.41
CA ARG A 145 -10.79 -6.87 -4.30
C ARG A 145 -9.60 -5.96 -4.60
N ASP A 146 -9.76 -4.64 -4.53
CA ASP A 146 -8.67 -3.66 -4.68
C ASP A 146 -7.52 -3.88 -3.69
N MET A 147 -7.78 -4.50 -2.54
CA MET A 147 -6.78 -4.83 -1.53
C MET A 147 -6.11 -6.20 -1.75
N THR A 148 -6.65 -7.04 -2.63
CA THR A 148 -6.15 -8.41 -2.87
C THR A 148 -4.66 -8.45 -3.23
N PRO A 149 -4.15 -7.63 -4.16
CA PRO A 149 -2.72 -7.65 -4.48
C PRO A 149 -1.82 -7.37 -3.27
N TRP A 150 -2.28 -6.53 -2.34
CA TRP A 150 -1.55 -6.25 -1.11
C TRP A 150 -1.59 -7.42 -0.13
N PHE A 151 -2.70 -8.15 -0.05
CA PHE A 151 -2.79 -9.37 0.76
C PHE A 151 -1.87 -10.46 0.23
N ASP A 152 -1.89 -10.69 -1.09
CA ASP A 152 -1.08 -11.70 -1.75
C ASP A 152 0.43 -11.41 -1.62
N ALA A 153 0.80 -10.13 -1.47
CA ALA A 153 2.16 -9.73 -1.13
C ALA A 153 2.50 -9.95 0.37
N CYS A 154 1.54 -9.79 1.27
CA CYS A 154 1.78 -9.78 2.71
C CYS A 154 1.77 -11.15 3.37
N PHE A 155 0.87 -12.04 2.97
CA PHE A 155 0.65 -13.30 3.68
C PHE A 155 0.06 -14.39 2.78
N VAL A 156 0.33 -15.65 3.13
CA VAL A 156 -0.31 -16.83 2.56
C VAL A 156 -1.18 -17.47 3.63
N LEU A 157 -2.38 -17.91 3.26
CA LEU A 157 -3.33 -18.59 4.14
C LEU A 157 -3.49 -20.05 3.70
N GLU A 158 -3.48 -20.96 4.67
CA GLU A 158 -3.55 -22.40 4.41
C GLU A 158 -4.78 -23.01 5.09
N SER A 159 -5.63 -23.63 4.28
CA SER A 159 -6.92 -24.18 4.74
C SER A 159 -6.84 -25.61 5.28
N TYR A 160 -5.74 -26.33 5.04
CA TYR A 160 -5.67 -27.79 5.25
C TYR A 160 -4.58 -28.24 6.23
N LEU A 161 -3.98 -27.33 7.01
CA LEU A 161 -2.96 -27.71 7.98
C LEU A 161 -3.58 -28.35 9.24
N GLU A 162 -2.84 -29.31 9.82
CA GLU A 162 -3.22 -29.96 11.07
C GLU A 162 -3.33 -28.93 12.21
N LYS A 163 -4.11 -29.23 13.26
CA LYS A 163 -4.37 -28.31 14.39
C LYS A 163 -3.11 -27.78 15.09
N THR A 164 -1.96 -28.42 14.90
CA THR A 164 -0.67 -28.06 15.49
C THR A 164 0.13 -27.06 14.65
N GLU A 165 -0.28 -26.77 13.42
CA GLU A 165 0.44 -25.90 12.49
C GLU A 165 -0.27 -24.55 12.29
N LYS A 166 0.53 -23.49 12.10
CA LYS A 166 -0.03 -22.15 11.85
C LYS A 166 -0.61 -22.12 10.45
N ARG A 167 -1.92 -21.87 10.33
CA ARG A 167 -2.68 -21.70 9.07
C ARG A 167 -2.32 -20.46 8.24
N ARG A 168 -1.14 -19.89 8.46
CA ARG A 168 -0.63 -18.70 7.79
C ARG A 168 0.88 -18.70 7.74
N SER A 169 1.42 -18.08 6.70
CA SER A 169 2.84 -17.73 6.59
C SER A 169 3.01 -16.31 6.02
N PHE A 170 4.17 -15.69 6.28
CA PHE A 170 4.49 -14.34 5.83
C PHE A 170 5.79 -14.38 5.01
N PRO A 171 5.87 -13.70 3.86
CA PRO A 171 7.13 -13.56 3.14
C PRO A 171 8.19 -12.84 3.98
N ALA A 172 9.44 -13.28 3.89
CA ALA A 172 10.53 -12.82 4.75
C ALA A 172 10.71 -11.29 4.77
N ILE A 173 10.50 -10.62 3.63
CA ILE A 173 10.63 -9.17 3.50
C ILE A 173 9.52 -8.39 4.23
N PHE A 174 8.36 -9.00 4.47
CA PHE A 174 7.19 -8.34 5.06
C PHE A 174 6.95 -8.72 6.52
N GLY A 175 7.90 -9.40 7.17
CA GLY A 175 7.87 -9.69 8.59
C GLY A 175 6.62 -10.45 9.02
N SER A 176 5.69 -9.76 9.68
CA SER A 176 4.43 -10.30 10.19
C SER A 176 3.20 -9.82 9.40
N GLY A 177 3.39 -9.56 8.11
CA GLY A 177 2.35 -9.12 7.17
C GLY A 177 2.32 -7.61 7.02
N GLY A 178 3.39 -7.04 6.47
CA GLY A 178 3.45 -5.61 6.10
C GLY A 178 4.36 -4.76 7.00
N ASN A 179 5.36 -5.37 7.63
CA ASN A 179 6.35 -4.65 8.45
C ASN A 179 7.79 -5.08 8.13
N GLU A 180 8.73 -4.18 8.34
CA GLU A 180 10.18 -4.42 8.23
C GLU A 180 10.84 -3.98 9.55
N GLY A 181 11.33 -4.95 10.33
CA GLY A 181 11.74 -4.70 11.72
C GLY A 181 10.60 -4.05 12.52
N SER A 182 10.89 -2.90 13.14
CA SER A 182 9.91 -2.08 13.86
C SER A 182 9.09 -1.12 12.98
N GLY A 183 9.40 -1.02 11.68
CA GLY A 183 8.72 -0.15 10.73
C GLY A 183 7.47 -0.80 10.13
N SER A 184 6.42 0.00 9.89
CA SER A 184 5.14 -0.47 9.31
C SER A 184 4.94 0.15 7.93
N TYR A 185 4.84 -0.68 6.89
CA TYR A 185 4.62 -0.19 5.52
C TYR A 185 3.26 0.50 5.39
N VAL A 186 2.20 -0.06 6.00
CA VAL A 186 0.85 0.52 5.96
C VAL A 186 0.80 1.89 6.65
N SER A 187 1.50 2.04 7.78
CA SER A 187 1.63 3.32 8.50
C SER A 187 2.39 4.35 7.68
N ASN A 188 3.58 3.97 7.20
CA ASN A 188 4.49 4.86 6.50
C ASN A 188 3.87 5.33 5.18
N PHE A 189 3.17 4.43 4.49
CA PHE A 189 2.51 4.74 3.23
C PHE A 189 1.34 5.72 3.41
N ALA A 190 0.45 5.48 4.39
CA ALA A 190 -0.63 6.42 4.70
C ALA A 190 -0.09 7.82 5.05
N GLN A 191 0.94 7.90 5.89
CA GLN A 191 1.58 9.17 6.24
C GLN A 191 2.29 9.85 5.05
N ALA A 192 2.88 9.07 4.14
CA ALA A 192 3.49 9.61 2.94
C ALA A 192 2.45 10.19 1.98
N ILE A 193 1.31 9.52 1.81
CA ILE A 193 0.18 10.05 1.02
C ILE A 193 -0.35 11.33 1.66
N ASP A 194 -0.58 11.33 2.97
CA ASP A 194 -1.06 12.52 3.69
C ASP A 194 -0.13 13.72 3.44
N ARG A 195 1.17 13.51 3.67
CA ARG A 195 2.19 14.55 3.53
C ARG A 195 2.34 15.04 2.10
N ALA A 196 2.41 14.14 1.12
CA ALA A 196 2.77 14.49 -0.25
C ALA A 196 1.56 14.90 -1.09
N LEU A 197 0.36 14.40 -0.79
CA LEU A 197 -0.80 14.50 -1.66
C LEU A 197 -1.99 15.18 -0.97
N VAL A 198 -2.42 14.70 0.20
CA VAL A 198 -3.63 15.23 0.86
C VAL A 198 -3.46 16.69 1.27
N LYS A 199 -2.36 17.02 1.95
CA LYS A 199 -2.05 18.39 2.39
C LYS A 199 -1.85 19.40 1.26
N HIS A 200 -1.73 18.93 0.02
CA HIS A 200 -1.60 19.76 -1.19
C HIS A 200 -2.85 19.75 -2.08
N SER A 201 -3.82 18.86 -1.82
CA SER A 201 -5.09 18.76 -2.57
C SER A 201 -6.28 19.32 -1.81
N CYS A 202 -6.25 19.28 -0.48
CA CYS A 202 -7.41 19.53 0.38
C CYS A 202 -7.22 20.72 1.33
N VAL A 203 -6.31 21.65 0.97
CA VAL A 203 -6.12 22.97 1.58
C VAL A 203 -6.52 24.05 0.59
#